data_AF-A0A7M3ZG37-F1
#
_entry.id   AF-A0A7M3ZG37-F1
#
_cell.length_a   1.000
_cell.length_b   1.000
_cell.length_c   1.000
_cell.angle_alpha   90.00
_cell.angle_beta   90.00
_cell.angle_gamma   90.00
#
_symmetry.space_group_name_H-M   'P 1'
#
loop_
_entity.id
_entity.type
_entity.pdbx_description
1 polymer ?
#
loop_
_entity_poly.entity_id
_entity_poly.type
_entity_poly.pdbx_seq_one_letter_code
_entity_poly.pdbx_strand_id
1 'polypeptide(L)'
;MISFNRSQRLGLNLDQHIALDAGAGTGKTTVMAERYVQHLLSAEQRATYVLPPPIRQEPIGSGKVLAAKRDRTPLNEWKGLLPQEIVAITFTRKAASELRSRIRQRIQSLRAHPVSQEDRMGVHDPRLRHQGDVSMLMSLLEAAPISTIDAFLSEILAPHIDSVALHLSKEQLPDEKAPLLRTQALNSAWRIRNARDAIEAGMLQSADDFIAARNRLAIRLGGQQSAQTVLEGLLESSLFVEESRRRLRSRSIRASMPWDGETPPDYRLIEDMILQECEHLIDPVIEDVYAILNEWVDVFLNHHTVFVAPAQTETTNTRFNQLAYLAREPLPDEPMERLQWLYQVVASATTPAQLDEVTPSILKGGNFPRGNYLAGWPAGLVTWSSLKTKDVQPLKQQAAALASDAGQRLQDRVHDPADGRLVFMLCKVAYCLNPSRQFLHREPNERYDRELLGLEIAREPPHMKMRVSRDLQVEVLNDLYIVHSGCQDLLRHLKSQEEAHDFDDVQLMVGDLLLVRCPAIVRHWYPPEAVQALDDLGDEPWSDEHIRRALTLMQGEEEKYLDLQRRYALLKQIRARYRAFIIDEYQDTNPEHARLLSR
;
A
#
# COMPACT_ATOMS: atom_id res chain seq x y z
N MET A 1 21.46 24.60 28.99
CA MET A 1 21.08 23.17 28.89
C MET A 1 19.60 23.09 28.57
N ILE A 2 19.18 22.33 27.56
CA ILE A 2 17.75 22.23 27.19
C ILE A 2 17.05 21.31 28.17
N SER A 3 15.94 21.78 28.74
CA SER A 3 15.09 20.95 29.58
C SER A 3 14.17 20.11 28.71
N PHE A 4 14.41 18.80 28.68
CA PHE A 4 13.53 17.85 28.01
C PHE A 4 12.44 17.36 28.96
N ASN A 5 11.21 17.29 28.48
CA ASN A 5 10.10 16.64 29.18
C ASN A 5 10.29 15.10 29.20
N ARG A 6 9.43 14.39 29.94
CA ARG A 6 9.53 12.93 30.10
C ARG A 6 9.52 12.19 28.75
N SER A 7 8.57 12.51 27.86
CA SER A 7 8.43 11.85 26.56
C SER A 7 9.63 12.14 25.65
N GLN A 8 10.13 13.38 25.64
CA GLN A 8 11.31 13.76 24.87
C GLN A 8 12.56 13.03 25.36
N ARG A 9 12.73 12.82 26.67
CA ARG A 9 13.84 12.01 27.22
C ARG A 9 13.76 10.55 26.77
N LEU A 10 12.56 9.96 26.74
CA LEU A 10 12.37 8.61 26.22
C LEU A 10 12.78 8.52 24.75
N GLY A 11 12.51 9.56 23.96
CA GLY A 11 12.96 9.65 22.57
C GLY A 11 14.47 9.69 22.36
N LEU A 12 15.28 9.91 23.41
CA LEU A 12 16.74 9.89 23.34
C LEU A 12 17.35 8.51 23.65
N ASN A 13 16.55 7.50 23.98
CA ASN A 13 17.04 6.16 24.27
C ASN A 13 17.62 5.52 22.98
N LEU A 14 18.90 5.13 23.04
CA LEU A 14 19.65 4.56 21.92
C LEU A 14 19.64 3.01 21.90
N ASP A 15 19.06 2.38 22.91
CA ASP A 15 19.06 0.92 23.07
C ASP A 15 17.91 0.23 22.34
N GLN A 16 16.99 1.01 21.76
CA GLN A 16 15.77 0.51 21.13
C GLN A 16 15.44 1.28 19.85
N HIS A 17 14.72 0.60 18.95
CA HIS A 17 14.00 1.27 17.86
C HIS A 17 12.80 2.01 18.46
N ILE A 18 12.61 3.27 18.09
CA ILE A 18 11.57 4.14 18.68
C ILE A 18 10.76 4.78 17.57
N ALA A 19 9.45 4.54 17.59
CA ALA A 19 8.48 5.35 16.86
C ALA A 19 8.05 6.52 17.77
N LEU A 20 8.19 7.74 17.27
CA LEU A 20 7.79 8.96 17.99
C LEU A 20 6.55 9.55 17.32
N ASP A 21 5.39 9.36 17.96
CA ASP A 21 4.18 10.10 17.61
C ASP A 21 4.18 11.44 18.38
N ALA A 22 4.11 12.55 17.63
CA ALA A 22 4.33 13.88 18.16
C ALA A 22 3.51 14.92 17.37
N GLY A 23 2.57 15.57 18.06
CA GLY A 23 1.80 16.68 17.48
C GLY A 23 2.66 17.91 17.13
N ALA A 24 2.07 18.83 16.37
CA ALA A 24 2.75 20.06 15.94
C ALA A 24 3.30 20.87 17.13
N GLY A 25 4.53 21.37 16.99
CA GLY A 25 5.17 22.24 18.00
C GLY A 25 5.69 21.54 19.27
N THR A 26 5.58 20.21 19.38
CA THR A 26 6.01 19.44 20.57
C THR A 26 7.53 19.23 20.66
N GLY A 27 8.29 19.68 19.67
CA GLY A 27 9.76 19.63 19.66
C GLY A 27 10.37 18.35 19.04
N LYS A 28 9.63 17.61 18.21
CA LYS A 28 10.10 16.41 17.45
C LYS A 28 11.51 16.60 16.88
N THR A 29 11.71 17.64 16.06
CA THR A 29 13.00 17.93 15.41
C THR A 29 14.12 18.23 16.41
N THR A 30 13.79 18.76 17.59
CA THR A 30 14.78 18.98 18.66
C THR A 30 15.24 17.66 19.27
N VAL A 31 14.31 16.73 19.50
CA VAL A 31 14.63 15.38 19.98
C VAL A 31 15.46 14.62 18.95
N MET A 32 15.11 14.71 17.66
CA MET A 32 15.88 14.07 16.58
C MET A 32 17.32 14.59 16.51
N ALA A 33 17.52 15.91 16.53
CA ALA A 33 18.85 16.51 16.49
C ALA A 33 19.68 16.13 17.72
N GLU A 34 19.05 16.11 18.91
CA GLU A 34 19.73 15.68 20.13
C GLU A 34 20.07 14.19 20.09
N ARG A 35 19.14 13.33 19.66
CA ARG A 35 19.37 11.89 19.50
C ARG A 35 20.52 11.60 18.54
N TYR A 36 20.62 12.34 17.44
CA TYR A 36 21.76 12.26 16.51
C TYR A 36 23.09 12.53 17.24
N VAL A 37 23.15 13.59 18.06
CA VAL A 37 24.35 13.90 18.86
C VAL A 37 24.63 12.83 19.92
N GLN A 38 23.60 12.26 20.54
CA GLN A 38 23.77 11.15 21.48
C GLN A 38 24.37 9.92 20.80
N HIS A 39 23.98 9.60 19.56
CA HIS A 39 24.61 8.54 18.76
C HIS A 39 26.10 8.81 18.49
N LEU A 40 26.50 10.07 18.31
CA LEU A 40 27.91 10.43 18.11
C LEU A 40 28.74 10.21 19.39
N LEU A 41 28.21 10.61 20.55
CA LEU A 41 28.98 10.68 21.80
C LEU A 41 28.93 9.39 22.64
N SER A 42 27.85 8.59 22.52
CA SER A 42 27.65 7.43 23.38
C SER A 42 28.44 6.22 22.87
N ALA A 43 29.41 5.77 23.67
CA ALA A 43 30.18 4.55 23.38
C ALA A 43 29.32 3.28 23.51
N GLU A 44 28.38 3.30 24.47
CA GLU A 44 27.48 2.19 24.77
C GLU A 44 26.10 2.53 24.20
N GLN A 45 25.73 1.84 23.11
CA GLN A 45 24.44 1.96 22.45
C GLN A 45 24.18 0.67 21.66
N ARG A 46 22.92 0.33 21.39
CA ARG A 46 22.58 -0.89 20.64
C ARG A 46 23.39 -1.05 19.34
N ALA A 47 23.57 0.03 18.57
CA ALA A 47 24.31 -0.01 17.31
C ALA A 47 25.78 -0.43 17.49
N THR A 48 26.45 -0.03 18.59
CA THR A 48 27.85 -0.38 18.85
C THR A 48 28.03 -1.84 19.28
N TYR A 49 27.02 -2.44 19.90
CA TYR A 49 27.05 -3.83 20.33
C TYR A 49 26.56 -4.83 19.28
N VAL A 50 25.54 -4.47 18.51
CA VAL A 50 24.85 -5.42 17.60
C VAL A 50 25.45 -5.41 16.19
N LEU A 51 25.95 -4.26 15.73
CA LEU A 51 26.42 -4.10 14.35
C LEU A 51 27.95 -4.09 14.29
N PRO A 52 28.56 -4.75 13.31
CA PRO A 52 30.02 -4.70 13.12
C PRO A 52 30.45 -3.25 12.80
N PRO A 53 31.63 -2.81 13.26
CA PRO A 53 32.15 -1.50 12.93
C PRO A 53 32.57 -1.45 11.44
N PRO A 54 32.27 -0.36 10.70
CA PRO A 54 32.75 -0.19 9.35
C PRO A 54 34.26 0.07 9.33
N ILE A 55 34.86 -0.12 8.16
CA ILE A 55 36.24 0.28 7.92
C ILE A 55 36.29 1.81 7.85
N ARG A 56 36.85 2.46 8.88
CA ARG A 56 37.00 3.92 8.92
C ARG A 56 38.35 4.29 8.31
N GLN A 57 38.31 4.85 7.10
CA GLN A 57 39.51 5.34 6.42
C GLN A 57 39.82 6.76 6.88
N GLU A 58 41.02 7.00 7.41
CA GLU A 58 41.46 8.38 7.66
C GLU A 58 41.74 9.09 6.32
N PRO A 59 41.17 10.30 6.09
CA PRO A 59 41.45 11.04 4.88
C PRO A 59 42.94 11.36 4.78
N ILE A 60 43.56 10.96 3.66
CA ILE A 60 44.97 11.23 3.36
C ILE A 60 45.10 12.71 2.96
N GLY A 61 45.68 13.54 3.83
CA GLY A 61 45.98 14.94 3.56
C GLY A 61 45.71 15.89 4.73
N SER A 62 46.53 16.92 4.88
CA SER A 62 46.55 17.88 6.00
C SER A 62 45.48 18.99 5.95
N GLY A 63 44.49 18.91 5.05
CA GLY A 63 43.68 20.08 4.68
C GLY A 63 42.21 20.15 5.13
N LYS A 64 41.59 19.05 5.60
CA LYS A 64 40.12 19.03 5.84
C LYS A 64 39.67 19.28 7.28
N VAL A 65 40.58 19.21 8.24
CA VAL A 65 40.27 19.39 9.68
C VAL A 65 41.26 20.39 10.26
N LEU A 66 40.75 21.47 10.83
CA LEU A 66 41.55 22.58 11.38
C LEU A 66 42.39 22.18 12.60
N ALA A 67 42.00 21.13 13.33
CA ALA A 67 42.71 20.64 14.51
C ALA A 67 43.85 19.68 14.13
N ALA A 68 45.00 19.81 14.80
CA ALA A 68 46.16 18.94 14.60
C ALA A 68 45.83 17.49 14.97
N LYS A 69 46.50 16.52 14.31
CA LYS A 69 46.27 15.08 14.56
C LYS A 69 46.44 14.66 16.02
N ARG A 70 47.30 15.34 16.78
CA ARG A 70 47.54 15.09 18.21
C ARG A 70 46.42 15.58 19.13
N ASP A 71 45.59 16.51 18.64
CA ASP A 71 44.56 17.20 19.44
C ASP A 71 43.16 16.62 19.18
N ARG A 72 43.08 15.44 18.54
CA ARG A 72 41.84 14.74 18.20
C ARG A 72 42.01 13.23 18.36
N THR A 73 40.92 12.56 18.67
CA THR A 73 40.86 11.10 18.72
C THR A 73 40.94 10.53 17.29
N PRO A 74 41.78 9.51 17.01
CA PRO A 74 41.80 8.83 15.73
C PRO A 74 40.43 8.23 15.38
N LEU A 75 40.07 8.18 14.09
CA LEU A 75 38.73 7.71 13.67
C LEU A 75 38.46 6.27 14.13
N ASN A 76 39.48 5.41 14.10
CA ASN A 76 39.39 4.01 14.53
C ASN A 76 39.26 3.85 16.06
N GLU A 77 39.64 4.86 16.84
CA GLU A 77 39.56 4.84 18.30
C GLU A 77 38.30 5.53 18.85
N TRP A 78 37.54 6.22 17.98
CA TRP A 78 36.28 6.85 18.35
C TRP A 78 35.25 5.80 18.75
N LYS A 79 34.77 5.85 19.99
CA LYS A 79 33.90 4.78 20.53
C LYS A 79 32.42 4.92 20.14
N GLY A 80 31.96 6.13 19.85
CA GLY A 80 30.60 6.35 19.35
C GLY A 80 30.49 6.16 17.85
N LEU A 81 29.36 6.58 17.28
CA LEU A 81 29.19 6.62 15.82
C LEU A 81 29.87 7.85 15.22
N LEU A 82 30.30 7.75 13.97
CA LEU A 82 30.73 8.90 13.17
C LEU A 82 29.53 9.48 12.38
N PRO A 83 29.55 10.77 11.99
CA PRO A 83 28.42 11.36 11.25
C PRO A 83 28.04 10.61 9.97
N GLN A 84 29.02 10.01 9.28
CA GLN A 84 28.80 9.21 8.07
C GLN A 84 28.10 7.87 8.33
N GLU A 85 28.07 7.42 9.59
CA GLU A 85 27.44 6.16 10.01
C GLU A 85 25.98 6.34 10.45
N ILE A 86 25.50 7.59 10.51
CA ILE A 86 24.14 7.93 10.94
C ILE A 86 23.39 8.58 9.78
N VAL A 87 22.32 7.92 9.36
CA VAL A 87 21.41 8.40 8.30
C VAL A 87 20.27 9.18 8.92
N ALA A 88 20.05 10.41 8.43
CA ALA A 88 18.92 11.24 8.83
C ALA A 88 18.11 11.64 7.60
N ILE A 89 16.89 11.09 7.49
CA ILE A 89 16.00 11.29 6.35
C ILE A 89 14.90 12.27 6.73
N THR A 90 14.57 13.18 5.82
CA THR A 90 13.45 14.12 5.96
C THR A 90 12.68 14.23 4.65
N PHE A 91 11.42 14.70 4.70
CA PHE A 91 10.60 14.80 3.49
C PHE A 91 11.10 15.84 2.48
N THR A 92 11.74 16.94 2.93
CA THR A 92 12.19 18.02 2.03
C THR A 92 13.66 18.37 2.22
N ARG A 93 14.30 18.85 1.14
CA ARG A 93 15.67 19.37 1.20
C ARG A 93 15.83 20.52 2.21
N LYS A 94 14.78 21.32 2.41
CA LYS A 94 14.75 22.40 3.41
C LYS A 94 14.76 21.83 4.83
N ALA A 95 13.94 20.83 5.12
CA ALA A 95 13.90 20.16 6.42
C ALA A 95 15.25 19.46 6.72
N ALA A 96 15.86 18.80 5.74
CA ALA A 96 17.20 18.21 5.87
C ALA A 96 18.25 19.27 6.24
N SER A 97 18.24 20.41 5.54
CA SER A 97 19.16 21.54 5.80
C SER A 97 18.95 22.12 7.22
N GLU A 98 17.69 22.26 7.64
CA GLU A 98 17.35 22.71 8.98
C GLU A 98 17.83 21.73 10.06
N LEU A 99 17.58 20.43 9.88
CA LEU A 99 18.04 19.38 10.79
C LEU A 99 19.58 19.36 10.89
N ARG A 100 20.29 19.44 9.75
CA ARG A 100 21.76 19.56 9.70
C ARG A 100 22.24 20.79 10.47
N SER A 101 21.61 21.95 10.28
CA SER A 101 21.96 23.18 11.00
C SER A 101 21.79 23.02 12.51
N ARG A 102 20.68 22.40 12.95
CA ARG A 102 20.43 22.12 14.37
C ARG A 102 21.48 21.17 14.96
N ILE A 103 21.82 20.08 14.28
CA ILE A 103 22.88 19.15 14.70
C ILE A 103 24.23 19.88 14.77
N ARG A 104 24.57 20.68 13.76
CA ARG A 104 25.80 21.47 13.70
C ARG A 104 25.93 22.40 14.90
N GLN A 105 24.88 23.15 15.22
CA GLN A 105 24.85 24.03 16.40
C GLN A 105 25.07 23.26 17.70
N ARG A 106 24.50 22.05 17.83
CA ARG A 106 24.71 21.21 19.00
C ARG A 106 26.15 20.75 19.14
N ILE A 107 26.73 20.21 18.08
CA ILE A 107 28.13 19.77 18.10
C ILE A 107 29.04 20.96 18.44
N GLN A 108 28.82 22.12 17.83
CA GLN A 108 29.59 23.34 18.08
C GLN A 108 29.50 23.84 19.52
N SER A 109 28.37 23.60 20.21
CA SER A 109 28.21 23.96 21.62
C SER A 109 29.01 23.07 22.57
N LEU A 110 29.47 21.89 22.14
CA LEU A 110 30.15 20.95 23.03
C LEU A 110 31.56 21.42 23.41
N ARG A 111 31.94 21.10 24.65
CA ARG A 111 33.27 21.35 25.22
C ARG A 111 33.82 20.08 25.86
N ALA A 112 35.08 19.77 25.59
CA ALA A 112 35.80 18.68 26.25
C ALA A 112 36.26 19.04 27.67
N HIS A 113 36.26 20.33 28.02
CA HIS A 113 36.64 20.82 29.35
C HIS A 113 35.50 21.62 29.97
N PRO A 114 35.43 21.70 31.32
CA PRO A 114 34.44 22.51 32.02
C PRO A 114 34.42 23.95 31.49
N VAL A 115 33.21 24.47 31.28
CA VAL A 115 32.96 25.76 30.65
C VAL A 115 33.26 26.89 31.65
N SER A 116 33.95 27.95 31.22
CA SER A 116 34.20 29.13 32.05
C SER A 116 32.92 30.00 32.18
N GLN A 117 32.89 30.93 33.14
CA GLN A 117 31.74 31.85 33.30
C GLN A 117 31.50 32.75 32.07
N GLU A 118 32.50 32.91 31.20
CA GLU A 118 32.43 33.74 30.00
C GLU A 118 31.82 32.99 28.80
N ASP A 119 31.97 31.67 28.73
CA ASP A 119 31.41 30.85 27.64
C ASP A 119 29.95 30.45 27.96
N ARG A 120 29.04 31.40 27.73
CA ARG A 120 27.60 31.21 28.00
C ARG A 120 26.91 30.20 27.06
N MET A 121 27.57 29.81 25.97
CA MET A 121 27.00 28.94 24.93
C MET A 121 27.55 27.51 24.96
N GLY A 122 28.70 27.31 25.59
CA GLY A 122 29.34 26.02 25.75
C GLY A 122 28.58 25.08 26.69
N VAL A 123 28.58 23.80 26.36
CA VAL A 123 28.11 22.71 27.22
C VAL A 123 29.24 21.69 27.34
N HIS A 124 29.73 21.49 28.57
CA HIS A 124 30.72 20.46 28.84
C HIS A 124 30.07 19.08 28.72
N ASP A 125 30.68 18.21 27.91
CA ASP A 125 30.30 16.80 27.81
C ASP A 125 31.52 15.93 28.14
N PRO A 126 31.47 15.13 29.23
CA PRO A 126 32.63 14.36 29.69
C PRO A 126 33.01 13.21 28.74
N ARG A 127 32.18 12.90 27.73
CA ARG A 127 32.46 11.85 26.73
C ARG A 127 33.47 12.30 25.67
N LEU A 128 33.69 13.61 25.54
CA LEU A 128 34.73 14.17 24.67
C LEU A 128 36.10 14.08 25.33
N ARG A 129 37.12 13.64 24.58
CA ARG A 129 38.50 13.55 25.10
C ARG A 129 39.29 14.82 24.84
N HIS A 130 39.12 15.38 23.64
CA HIS A 130 39.85 16.55 23.19
C HIS A 130 38.92 17.53 22.49
N GLN A 131 39.22 18.83 22.56
CA GLN A 131 38.42 19.84 21.86
C GLN A 131 38.50 19.67 20.33
N GLY A 132 39.58 19.08 19.80
CA GLY A 132 39.68 18.77 18.38
C GLY A 132 38.74 17.65 17.91
N ASP A 133 38.13 16.88 18.82
CA ASP A 133 37.06 15.94 18.49
C ASP A 133 35.84 16.69 17.93
N VAL A 134 35.53 17.87 18.47
CA VAL A 134 34.44 18.73 17.97
C VAL A 134 34.74 19.17 16.53
N SER A 135 35.96 19.63 16.26
CA SER A 135 36.38 20.03 14.91
C SER A 135 36.36 18.86 13.93
N MET A 136 36.72 17.66 14.39
CA MET A 136 36.63 16.42 13.60
C MET A 136 35.18 16.09 13.24
N LEU A 137 34.28 16.03 14.23
CA LEU A 137 32.87 15.73 14.01
C LEU A 137 32.20 16.75 13.08
N MET A 138 32.52 18.03 13.24
CA MET A 138 32.03 19.10 12.38
C MET A 138 32.47 18.94 10.92
N SER A 139 33.73 18.57 10.69
CA SER A 139 34.26 18.31 9.34
C SER A 139 33.57 17.11 8.69
N LEU A 140 33.34 16.03 9.45
CA LEU A 140 32.65 14.84 8.97
C LEU A 140 31.15 15.06 8.72
N LEU A 141 30.51 15.99 9.45
CA LEU A 141 29.09 16.31 9.31
C LEU A 141 28.73 16.86 7.92
N GLU A 142 29.65 17.53 7.23
CA GLU A 142 29.41 18.05 5.87
C GLU A 142 29.16 16.92 4.85
N ALA A 143 29.76 15.75 5.07
CA ALA A 143 29.58 14.56 4.25
C ALA A 143 28.62 13.53 4.89
N ALA A 144 27.86 13.92 5.93
CA ALA A 144 26.92 13.04 6.58
C ALA A 144 25.61 12.90 5.76
N PRO A 145 25.02 11.70 5.70
CA PRO A 145 23.78 11.42 4.98
C PRO A 145 22.56 12.02 5.71
N ILE A 146 22.43 13.34 5.63
CA ILE A 146 21.31 14.14 6.14
C ILE A 146 20.61 14.76 4.93
N SER A 147 19.54 14.12 4.45
CA SER A 147 18.98 14.41 3.13
C SER A 147 17.50 13.98 3.02
N THR A 148 16.95 14.07 1.81
CA THR A 148 15.71 13.38 1.46
C THR A 148 16.01 11.91 1.14
N ILE A 149 14.97 11.07 1.16
CA ILE A 149 15.14 9.64 0.89
C ILE A 149 15.76 9.38 -0.49
N ASP A 150 15.25 10.04 -1.54
CA ASP A 150 15.79 9.84 -2.89
C ASP A 150 17.25 10.28 -2.99
N ALA A 151 17.62 11.39 -2.34
CA ALA A 151 19.00 11.86 -2.33
C ALA A 151 19.94 10.88 -1.61
N PHE A 152 19.46 10.22 -0.55
CA PHE A 152 20.21 9.15 0.12
C PHE A 152 20.34 7.91 -0.77
N LEU A 153 19.27 7.48 -1.44
CA LEU A 153 19.31 6.36 -2.37
C LEU A 153 20.27 6.62 -3.55
N SER A 154 20.27 7.85 -4.10
CA SER A 154 21.25 8.26 -5.11
C SER A 154 22.70 8.24 -4.56
N GLU A 155 22.93 8.62 -3.30
CA GLU A 155 24.25 8.54 -2.67
C GLU A 155 24.76 7.10 -2.56
N ILE A 156 23.87 6.16 -2.21
CA ILE A 156 24.20 4.73 -2.16
C ILE A 156 24.51 4.20 -3.56
N LEU A 157 23.72 4.61 -4.57
CA LEU A 157 23.84 4.11 -5.93
C LEU A 157 25.10 4.61 -6.64
N ALA A 158 25.47 5.89 -6.45
CA ALA A 158 26.47 6.57 -7.27
C ALA A 158 27.82 5.82 -7.41
N PRO A 159 28.42 5.24 -6.35
CA PRO A 159 29.68 4.50 -6.46
C PRO A 159 29.56 3.14 -7.17
N HIS A 160 28.33 2.66 -7.37
CA HIS A 160 28.01 1.30 -7.82
C HIS A 160 27.12 1.27 -9.06
N ILE A 161 26.86 2.42 -9.68
CA ILE A 161 25.93 2.55 -10.81
C ILE A 161 26.31 1.59 -11.96
N ASP A 162 27.60 1.44 -12.26
CA ASP A 162 28.11 0.56 -13.32
C ASP A 162 27.80 -0.92 -13.08
N SER A 163 27.51 -1.32 -11.84
CA SER A 163 27.22 -2.72 -11.48
C SER A 163 25.76 -3.13 -11.65
N VAL A 164 24.87 -2.16 -11.83
CA VAL A 164 23.41 -2.33 -11.87
C VAL A 164 22.74 -1.65 -13.06
N ALA A 165 23.31 -0.57 -13.59
CA ALA A 165 22.71 0.17 -14.68
C ALA A 165 22.77 -0.60 -16.00
N LEU A 166 21.60 -0.79 -16.62
CA LEU A 166 21.51 -1.27 -18.01
C LEU A 166 21.96 -0.19 -19.00
N HIS A 167 21.72 1.09 -18.66
CA HIS A 167 22.10 2.26 -19.45
C HIS A 167 22.69 3.33 -18.52
N LEU A 168 23.86 3.88 -18.86
CA LEU A 168 24.48 4.96 -18.09
C LEU A 168 23.77 6.30 -18.36
N SER A 169 22.80 6.65 -17.52
CA SER A 169 22.21 7.99 -17.49
C SER A 169 23.07 8.95 -16.67
N LYS A 170 23.23 10.20 -17.13
CA LYS A 170 24.06 11.21 -16.45
C LYS A 170 23.24 12.28 -15.74
N GLU A 171 21.99 12.48 -16.14
CA GLU A 171 21.16 13.58 -15.64
C GLU A 171 19.81 13.07 -15.11
N GLN A 172 19.29 13.79 -14.12
CA GLN A 172 17.95 13.56 -13.62
C GLN A 172 16.93 14.20 -14.58
N LEU A 173 15.86 13.46 -14.90
CA LEU A 173 14.79 13.96 -15.77
C LEU A 173 14.06 15.14 -15.11
N PRO A 174 13.94 16.30 -15.78
CA PRO A 174 13.13 17.42 -15.29
C PRO A 174 11.65 17.07 -15.18
N ASP A 175 10.98 17.56 -14.13
CA ASP A 175 9.56 17.27 -13.85
C ASP A 175 8.63 17.61 -15.02
N GLU A 176 8.93 18.68 -15.79
CA GLU A 176 8.13 19.10 -16.94
C GLU A 176 8.20 18.12 -18.13
N LYS A 177 9.28 17.34 -18.24
CA LYS A 177 9.46 16.36 -19.32
C LYS A 177 8.80 15.01 -19.03
N ALA A 178 8.62 14.65 -17.76
CA ALA A 178 8.07 13.35 -17.39
C ALA A 178 6.69 13.06 -18.00
N PRO A 179 5.70 13.99 -17.98
CA PRO A 179 4.39 13.77 -18.62
C PRO A 179 4.49 13.60 -20.15
N LEU A 180 5.41 14.33 -20.79
CA LEU A 180 5.62 14.25 -22.23
C LEU A 180 6.18 12.88 -22.63
N LEU A 181 7.17 12.36 -21.89
CA LEU A 181 7.73 11.03 -22.14
C LEU A 181 6.71 9.92 -21.89
N ARG A 182 5.86 10.01 -20.86
CA ARG A 182 4.76 9.06 -20.62
C ARG A 182 3.77 9.06 -21.79
N THR A 183 3.37 10.24 -22.25
CA THR A 183 2.48 10.39 -23.41
C THR A 183 3.12 9.80 -24.67
N GLN A 184 4.42 10.03 -24.89
CA GLN A 184 5.15 9.44 -26.01
C GLN A 184 5.24 7.91 -25.90
N ALA A 185 5.50 7.36 -24.71
CA ALA A 185 5.54 5.92 -24.47
C ALA A 185 4.18 5.27 -24.80
N LEU A 186 3.07 5.87 -24.37
CA LEU A 186 1.72 5.41 -24.70
C LEU A 186 1.43 5.49 -26.20
N ASN A 187 1.81 6.59 -26.85
CA ASN A 187 1.66 6.72 -28.31
C ASN A 187 2.49 5.66 -29.07
N SER A 188 3.70 5.35 -28.61
CA SER A 188 4.53 4.27 -29.14
C SER A 188 3.87 2.90 -28.91
N ALA A 189 3.33 2.67 -27.71
CA ALA A 189 2.59 1.45 -27.38
C ALA A 189 1.44 1.18 -28.36
N TRP A 190 0.69 2.21 -28.76
CA TRP A 190 -0.39 2.09 -29.74
C TRP A 190 0.08 1.94 -31.20
N ARG A 191 1.31 2.38 -31.53
CA ARG A 191 1.87 2.29 -32.87
C ARG A 191 2.43 0.91 -33.21
N ILE A 192 2.86 0.14 -32.22
CA ILE A 192 3.43 -1.20 -32.39
C ILE A 192 2.39 -2.14 -33.04
N ARG A 193 2.71 -2.74 -34.19
CA ARG A 193 1.78 -3.65 -34.89
C ARG A 193 2.19 -5.11 -34.83
N ASN A 194 3.48 -5.38 -34.64
CA ASN A 194 4.06 -6.71 -34.68
C ASN A 194 5.29 -6.78 -33.76
N ALA A 195 5.81 -7.99 -33.54
CA ALA A 195 6.96 -8.23 -32.66
C ALA A 195 8.23 -7.45 -33.07
N ARG A 196 8.44 -7.22 -34.36
CA ARG A 196 9.60 -6.46 -34.84
C ARG A 196 9.51 -4.98 -34.43
N ASP A 197 8.34 -4.36 -34.61
CA ASP A 197 8.11 -2.98 -34.17
C ASP A 197 8.35 -2.84 -32.65
N ALA A 198 7.94 -3.85 -31.87
CA ALA A 198 8.11 -3.87 -30.42
C ALA A 198 9.59 -3.93 -30.01
N ILE A 199 10.38 -4.78 -30.66
CA ILE A 199 11.82 -4.90 -30.42
C ILE A 199 12.53 -3.60 -30.81
N GLU A 200 12.21 -3.02 -31.97
CA GLU A 200 12.77 -1.74 -32.42
C GLU A 200 12.38 -0.58 -31.49
N ALA A 201 11.20 -0.66 -30.86
CA ALA A 201 10.74 0.31 -29.87
C ALA A 201 11.35 0.12 -28.47
N GLY A 202 12.12 -0.95 -28.24
CA GLY A 202 12.83 -1.22 -26.98
C GLY A 202 12.08 -2.07 -25.96
N MET A 203 11.07 -2.86 -26.38
CA MET A 203 10.40 -3.80 -25.48
C MET A 203 11.28 -5.01 -25.12
N LEU A 204 11.29 -5.40 -23.85
CA LEU A 204 12.07 -6.55 -23.35
C LEU A 204 11.22 -7.82 -23.20
N GLN A 205 9.92 -7.66 -22.96
CA GLN A 205 8.98 -8.77 -22.75
C GLN A 205 8.36 -9.32 -24.05
N SER A 206 7.55 -10.37 -23.91
CA SER A 206 6.80 -10.99 -25.01
C SER A 206 5.94 -9.95 -25.74
N ALA A 207 6.39 -9.58 -26.94
CA ALA A 207 5.72 -8.58 -27.78
C ALA A 207 4.32 -9.06 -28.22
N ASP A 208 4.16 -10.35 -28.46
CA ASP A 208 2.89 -10.92 -28.92
C ASP A 208 1.83 -10.86 -27.81
N ASP A 209 2.21 -11.21 -26.58
CA ASP A 209 1.31 -11.13 -25.42
C ASP A 209 0.91 -9.69 -25.11
N PHE A 210 1.86 -8.75 -25.22
CA PHE A 210 1.60 -7.33 -25.09
C PHE A 210 0.60 -6.82 -26.15
N ILE A 211 0.82 -7.15 -27.43
CA ILE A 211 -0.06 -6.70 -28.52
C ILE A 211 -1.47 -7.29 -28.32
N ALA A 212 -1.57 -8.57 -27.94
CA ALA A 212 -2.84 -9.23 -27.69
C ALA A 212 -3.58 -8.60 -26.50
N ALA A 213 -2.91 -8.41 -25.36
CA ALA A 213 -3.47 -7.77 -24.16
C ALA A 213 -3.91 -6.33 -24.43
N ARG A 214 -3.08 -5.53 -25.11
CA ARG A 214 -3.40 -4.16 -25.50
C ARG A 214 -4.64 -4.08 -26.37
N ASN A 215 -4.75 -4.96 -27.37
CA ASN A 215 -5.92 -4.98 -28.26
C ASN A 215 -7.19 -5.41 -27.51
N ARG A 216 -7.09 -6.39 -26.59
CA ARG A 216 -8.20 -6.79 -25.72
C ARG A 216 -8.65 -5.63 -24.83
N LEU A 217 -7.73 -4.92 -24.18
CA LEU A 217 -8.06 -3.76 -23.33
C LEU A 217 -8.75 -2.65 -24.11
N ALA A 218 -8.28 -2.33 -25.32
CA ALA A 218 -8.90 -1.32 -26.16
C ALA A 218 -10.37 -1.67 -26.47
N ILE A 219 -10.69 -2.94 -26.70
CA ILE A 219 -12.06 -3.40 -26.93
C ILE A 219 -12.86 -3.33 -25.61
N ARG A 220 -12.33 -3.90 -24.52
CA ARG A 220 -13.00 -4.05 -23.23
C ARG A 220 -13.31 -2.74 -22.52
N LEU A 221 -12.44 -1.73 -22.69
CA LEU A 221 -12.61 -0.40 -22.09
C LEU A 221 -13.39 0.57 -22.99
N GLY A 222 -13.92 0.11 -24.14
CA GLY A 222 -14.75 0.93 -25.01
C GLY A 222 -13.96 1.88 -25.93
N GLY A 223 -12.70 1.55 -26.22
CA GLY A 223 -11.87 2.24 -27.20
C GLY A 223 -10.46 2.55 -26.72
N GLN A 224 -9.62 2.97 -27.66
CA GLN A 224 -8.23 3.36 -27.40
C GLN A 224 -8.13 4.51 -26.40
N GLN A 225 -9.00 5.52 -26.51
CA GLN A 225 -8.96 6.69 -25.64
C GLN A 225 -9.22 6.34 -24.17
N SER A 226 -10.26 5.54 -23.90
CA SER A 226 -10.56 5.07 -22.55
C SER A 226 -9.45 4.19 -21.98
N ALA A 227 -8.90 3.29 -22.79
CA ALA A 227 -7.76 2.46 -22.39
C ALA A 227 -6.52 3.31 -22.08
N GLN A 228 -6.26 4.34 -22.88
CA GLN A 228 -5.14 5.26 -22.68
C GLN A 228 -5.27 6.02 -21.35
N THR A 229 -6.45 6.51 -20.98
CA THR A 229 -6.68 7.17 -19.68
C THR A 229 -6.35 6.25 -18.50
N VAL A 230 -6.74 4.97 -18.58
CA VAL A 230 -6.41 3.98 -17.53
C VAL A 230 -4.90 3.73 -17.48
N LEU A 231 -4.26 3.47 -18.63
CA LEU A 231 -2.83 3.18 -18.71
C LEU A 231 -1.96 4.37 -18.27
N GLU A 232 -2.39 5.60 -18.57
CA GLU A 232 -1.73 6.83 -18.12
C GLU A 232 -1.75 6.91 -16.59
N GLY A 233 -2.91 6.70 -15.95
CA GLY A 233 -3.00 6.65 -14.50
C GLY A 233 -2.16 5.53 -13.87
N LEU A 234 -2.03 4.37 -14.53
CA LEU A 234 -1.14 3.30 -14.09
C LEU A 234 0.35 3.69 -14.22
N LEU A 235 0.75 4.39 -15.28
CA LEU A 235 2.14 4.89 -15.44
C LEU A 235 2.48 6.00 -14.44
N GLU A 236 1.51 6.82 -14.05
CA GLU A 236 1.68 7.80 -12.97
C GLU A 236 1.84 7.15 -11.59
N SER A 237 1.27 5.95 -11.42
CA SER A 237 1.28 5.19 -10.17
C SER A 237 2.03 3.86 -10.29
N SER A 238 3.10 3.83 -11.08
CA SER A 238 3.94 2.65 -11.41
C SER A 238 4.28 1.79 -10.18
N LEU A 239 4.81 2.42 -9.13
CA LEU A 239 5.19 1.73 -7.88
C LEU A 239 4.01 1.03 -7.21
N PHE A 240 2.81 1.63 -7.26
CA PHE A 240 1.60 1.02 -6.70
C PHE A 240 1.17 -0.21 -7.52
N VAL A 241 1.28 -0.14 -8.85
CA VAL A 241 0.95 -1.26 -9.74
C VAL A 241 1.91 -2.44 -9.53
N GLU A 242 3.21 -2.15 -9.42
CA GLU A 242 4.23 -3.15 -9.11
C GLU A 242 4.01 -3.79 -7.73
N GLU A 243 3.70 -2.98 -6.72
CA GLU A 243 3.40 -3.47 -5.37
C GLU A 243 2.13 -4.33 -5.34
N SER A 244 1.10 -3.92 -6.07
CA SER A 244 -0.14 -4.70 -6.24
C SER A 244 0.14 -6.08 -6.85
N ARG A 245 0.92 -6.13 -7.95
CA ARG A 245 1.34 -7.38 -8.60
C ARG A 245 2.15 -8.25 -7.65
N ARG A 246 3.10 -7.65 -6.92
CA ARG A 246 3.94 -8.35 -5.95
C ARG A 246 3.12 -8.96 -4.82
N ARG A 247 2.20 -8.21 -4.22
CA ARG A 247 1.32 -8.70 -3.14
C ARG A 247 0.44 -9.86 -3.61
N LEU A 248 -0.12 -9.78 -4.81
CA LEU A 248 -0.85 -10.89 -5.41
C LEU A 248 0.02 -12.15 -5.57
N ARG A 249 1.26 -12.00 -6.03
CA ARG A 249 2.20 -13.12 -6.14
C ARG A 249 2.55 -13.72 -4.79
N SER A 250 2.89 -12.90 -3.79
CA SER A 250 3.16 -13.40 -2.43
C SER A 250 1.96 -14.12 -1.81
N ARG A 251 0.73 -13.64 -2.06
CA ARG A 251 -0.50 -14.33 -1.67
C ARG A 251 -0.68 -15.66 -2.37
N SER A 252 -0.42 -15.71 -3.67
CA SER A 252 -0.51 -16.95 -4.47
C SER A 252 0.34 -18.08 -3.88
N ILE A 253 1.54 -17.74 -3.38
CA ILE A 253 2.45 -18.69 -2.72
C ILE A 253 1.89 -19.12 -1.36
N ARG A 254 1.42 -18.18 -0.53
CA ARG A 254 0.84 -18.47 0.79
C ARG A 254 -0.42 -19.33 0.71
N ALA A 255 -1.29 -19.06 -0.27
CA ALA A 255 -2.53 -19.79 -0.50
C ALA A 255 -2.33 -21.16 -1.18
N SER A 256 -1.08 -21.56 -1.47
CA SER A 256 -0.76 -22.78 -2.25
C SER A 256 -1.46 -22.81 -3.62
N MET A 257 -1.64 -21.63 -4.23
CA MET A 257 -2.21 -21.44 -5.56
C MET A 257 -1.19 -20.64 -6.39
N PRO A 258 -0.07 -21.24 -6.84
CA PRO A 258 1.03 -20.50 -7.44
C PRO A 258 0.55 -19.75 -8.69
N TRP A 259 0.77 -18.43 -8.69
CA TRP A 259 0.55 -17.57 -9.84
C TRP A 259 1.88 -17.24 -10.50
N ASP A 260 1.99 -17.51 -11.81
CA ASP A 260 3.19 -17.23 -12.60
C ASP A 260 3.47 -15.73 -12.80
N GLY A 261 2.45 -14.89 -12.61
CA GLY A 261 2.53 -13.45 -12.81
C GLY A 261 2.19 -12.99 -14.23
N GLU A 262 1.88 -13.91 -15.15
CA GLU A 262 1.67 -13.64 -16.58
C GLU A 262 0.30 -14.13 -17.07
N THR A 263 -0.27 -15.15 -16.44
CA THR A 263 -1.62 -15.64 -16.72
C THR A 263 -2.66 -14.97 -15.81
N PRO A 264 -3.96 -15.00 -16.14
CA PRO A 264 -4.99 -14.50 -15.23
C PRO A 264 -4.94 -15.23 -13.86
N PRO A 265 -4.79 -14.53 -12.72
CA PRO A 265 -4.75 -15.17 -11.40
C PRO A 265 -6.10 -15.82 -11.00
N ASP A 266 -6.12 -16.73 -10.02
CA ASP A 266 -7.40 -17.20 -9.48
C ASP A 266 -8.13 -16.03 -8.79
N TYR A 267 -9.44 -15.85 -9.07
CA TYR A 267 -10.26 -14.79 -8.48
C TYR A 267 -10.27 -14.84 -6.95
N ARG A 268 -10.04 -16.01 -6.35
CA ARG A 268 -9.92 -16.19 -4.90
C ARG A 268 -8.77 -15.39 -4.30
N LEU A 269 -7.72 -15.11 -5.07
CA LEU A 269 -6.61 -14.24 -4.61
C LEU A 269 -7.05 -12.78 -4.47
N ILE A 270 -8.02 -12.34 -5.28
CA ILE A 270 -8.63 -11.00 -5.15
C ILE A 270 -9.57 -10.97 -3.95
N GLU A 271 -10.37 -12.03 -3.75
CA GLU A 271 -11.23 -12.18 -2.57
C GLU A 271 -10.39 -12.15 -1.27
N ASP A 272 -9.32 -12.94 -1.19
CA ASP A 272 -8.37 -12.95 -0.07
C ASP A 272 -7.74 -11.58 0.17
N MET A 273 -7.36 -10.86 -0.90
CA MET A 273 -6.84 -9.51 -0.80
C MET A 273 -7.83 -8.52 -0.17
N ILE A 274 -9.12 -8.67 -0.45
CA ILE A 274 -10.17 -7.81 0.13
C ILE A 274 -10.37 -8.14 1.61
N LEU A 275 -10.30 -9.41 1.98
CA LEU A 275 -10.59 -9.88 3.34
C LEU A 275 -9.46 -9.63 4.33
N GLN A 276 -8.19 -9.80 3.92
CA GLN A 276 -7.03 -9.80 4.82
C GLN A 276 -6.99 -8.64 5.83
N GLU A 277 -7.30 -7.42 5.40
CA GLU A 277 -7.21 -6.23 6.26
C GLU A 277 -8.51 -5.94 7.03
N CYS A 278 -9.63 -6.54 6.62
CA CYS A 278 -10.97 -6.14 7.07
C CYS A 278 -11.77 -7.26 7.73
N GLU A 279 -11.29 -8.51 7.72
CA GLU A 279 -12.02 -9.69 8.20
C GLU A 279 -12.53 -9.50 9.64
N HIS A 280 -11.68 -8.98 10.52
CA HIS A 280 -12.02 -8.70 11.92
C HIS A 280 -13.16 -7.68 12.13
N LEU A 281 -13.50 -6.90 11.10
CA LEU A 281 -14.60 -5.92 11.14
C LEU A 281 -15.93 -6.51 10.66
N ILE A 282 -15.90 -7.63 9.92
CA ILE A 282 -17.08 -8.19 9.23
C ILE A 282 -18.06 -8.76 10.25
N ASP A 283 -17.58 -9.64 11.13
CA ASP A 283 -18.43 -10.40 12.05
C ASP A 283 -19.20 -9.51 13.03
N PRO A 284 -18.57 -8.53 13.72
CA PRO A 284 -19.30 -7.66 14.65
C PRO A 284 -20.43 -6.90 13.97
N VAL A 285 -20.20 -6.36 12.76
CA VAL A 285 -21.22 -5.63 12.00
C VAL A 285 -22.39 -6.56 11.63
N ILE A 286 -22.08 -7.77 11.16
CA ILE A 286 -23.08 -8.70 10.66
C ILE A 286 -23.92 -9.30 11.78
N GLU A 287 -23.31 -9.64 12.91
CA GLU A 287 -24.03 -10.15 14.08
C GLU A 287 -25.00 -9.11 14.65
N ASP A 288 -24.57 -7.85 14.75
CA ASP A 288 -25.44 -6.74 15.16
C ASP A 288 -26.61 -6.57 14.19
N VAL A 289 -26.33 -6.54 12.88
CA VAL A 289 -27.36 -6.42 11.84
C VAL A 289 -28.31 -7.62 11.88
N TYR A 290 -27.81 -8.82 12.10
CA TYR A 290 -28.61 -10.05 12.19
C TYR A 290 -29.59 -10.00 13.37
N ALA A 291 -29.12 -9.57 14.54
CA ALA A 291 -29.96 -9.40 15.72
C ALA A 291 -31.05 -8.34 15.49
N ILE A 292 -30.67 -7.15 14.99
CA ILE A 292 -31.61 -6.06 14.72
C ILE A 292 -32.64 -6.45 13.65
N LEU A 293 -32.21 -7.17 12.61
CA LEU A 293 -33.09 -7.64 11.55
C LEU A 293 -34.13 -8.63 12.09
N ASN A 294 -33.73 -9.56 12.96
CA ASN A 294 -34.65 -10.49 13.60
C ASN A 294 -35.70 -9.76 14.44
N GLU A 295 -35.30 -8.78 15.24
CA GLU A 295 -36.24 -7.94 16.01
C GLU A 295 -37.24 -7.23 15.09
N TRP A 296 -36.75 -6.63 13.99
CA TRP A 296 -37.61 -5.94 13.04
C TRP A 296 -38.62 -6.88 12.36
N VAL A 297 -38.17 -8.07 11.95
CA VAL A 297 -39.04 -9.10 11.34
C VAL A 297 -40.10 -9.60 12.33
N ASP A 298 -39.72 -9.80 13.59
CA ASP A 298 -40.62 -10.28 14.65
C ASP A 298 -41.79 -9.33 14.90
N VAL A 299 -41.58 -8.01 14.79
CA VAL A 299 -42.65 -7.02 14.91
C VAL A 299 -43.82 -7.33 13.97
N PHE A 300 -43.54 -7.76 12.74
CA PHE A 300 -44.55 -8.04 11.74
C PHE A 300 -45.05 -9.49 11.77
N LEU A 301 -44.17 -10.47 12.00
CA LEU A 301 -44.56 -11.88 12.06
C LEU A 301 -45.47 -12.19 13.26
N ASN A 302 -45.26 -11.55 14.42
CA ASN A 302 -46.13 -11.69 15.58
C ASN A 302 -47.59 -11.26 15.30
N HIS A 303 -47.80 -10.46 14.25
CA HIS A 303 -49.09 -9.97 13.82
C HIS A 303 -49.31 -10.19 12.31
N HIS A 304 -48.89 -11.36 11.81
CA HIS A 304 -48.88 -11.73 10.40
C HIS A 304 -50.21 -11.49 9.68
N THR A 305 -51.34 -11.85 10.30
CA THR A 305 -52.69 -11.70 9.72
C THR A 305 -53.09 -10.25 9.45
N VAL A 306 -52.47 -9.30 10.16
CA VAL A 306 -52.77 -7.86 10.06
C VAL A 306 -51.81 -7.16 9.10
N PHE A 307 -50.52 -7.45 9.18
CA PHE A 307 -49.50 -6.68 8.45
C PHE A 307 -49.01 -7.32 7.16
N VAL A 308 -48.99 -8.65 7.10
CA VAL A 308 -48.31 -9.40 6.03
C VAL A 308 -49.33 -10.04 5.09
N ALA A 309 -50.25 -10.85 5.61
CA ALA A 309 -51.23 -11.59 4.81
C ALA A 309 -52.05 -10.70 3.86
N PRO A 310 -52.53 -9.50 4.26
CA PRO A 310 -53.28 -8.63 3.35
C PRO A 310 -52.43 -7.99 2.23
N ALA A 311 -51.10 -7.96 2.38
CA ALA A 311 -50.17 -7.38 1.41
C ALA A 311 -49.58 -8.40 0.43
N GLN A 312 -49.86 -9.69 0.62
CA GLN A 312 -49.31 -10.81 -0.18
C GLN A 312 -50.37 -11.57 -0.97
N THR A 313 -51.48 -10.92 -1.32
CA THR A 313 -52.60 -11.56 -2.04
C THR A 313 -52.25 -11.91 -3.49
N GLU A 314 -51.34 -11.16 -4.12
CA GLU A 314 -50.96 -11.33 -5.53
C GLU A 314 -49.67 -12.14 -5.69
N THR A 315 -48.72 -11.99 -4.76
CA THR A 315 -47.42 -12.70 -4.80
C THR A 315 -46.79 -12.81 -3.43
N THR A 316 -46.04 -13.89 -3.22
CA THR A 316 -45.18 -14.10 -2.06
C THR A 316 -43.73 -13.70 -2.32
N ASN A 317 -43.38 -13.32 -3.55
CA ASN A 317 -42.04 -12.84 -3.91
C ASN A 317 -41.89 -11.36 -3.56
N THR A 318 -41.76 -11.11 -2.26
CA THR A 318 -41.75 -9.77 -1.66
C THR A 318 -40.47 -9.51 -0.86
N ARG A 319 -40.14 -8.22 -0.70
CA ARG A 319 -38.99 -7.77 0.09
C ARG A 319 -39.08 -8.22 1.54
N PHE A 320 -40.27 -8.17 2.13
CA PHE A 320 -40.49 -8.66 3.48
C PHE A 320 -40.16 -10.15 3.61
N ASN A 321 -40.63 -10.99 2.67
CA ASN A 321 -40.32 -12.41 2.72
C ASN A 321 -38.82 -12.69 2.50
N GLN A 322 -38.14 -11.90 1.67
CA GLN A 322 -36.67 -11.98 1.55
C GLN A 322 -35.98 -11.64 2.87
N LEU A 323 -36.37 -10.55 3.53
CA LEU A 323 -35.81 -10.16 4.83
C LEU A 323 -36.15 -11.18 5.92
N ALA A 324 -37.36 -11.73 5.93
CA ALA A 324 -37.77 -12.77 6.87
C ALA A 324 -36.98 -14.07 6.65
N TYR A 325 -36.73 -14.47 5.40
CA TYR A 325 -35.85 -15.58 5.09
C TYR A 325 -34.44 -15.34 5.64
N LEU A 326 -33.83 -14.20 5.31
CA LEU A 326 -32.47 -13.85 5.74
C LEU A 326 -32.33 -13.73 7.27
N ALA A 327 -33.39 -13.32 7.97
CA ALA A 327 -33.40 -13.25 9.42
C ALA A 327 -33.40 -14.64 10.07
N ARG A 328 -34.02 -15.64 9.44
CA ARG A 328 -34.15 -17.00 9.99
C ARG A 328 -33.08 -17.96 9.50
N GLU A 329 -32.42 -17.64 8.40
CA GLU A 329 -31.28 -18.38 7.90
C GLU A 329 -30.12 -18.30 8.91
N PRO A 330 -29.41 -19.41 9.19
CA PRO A 330 -28.16 -19.32 9.94
C PRO A 330 -27.15 -18.46 9.17
N LEU A 331 -26.37 -17.66 9.89
CA LEU A 331 -25.32 -16.84 9.26
C LEU A 331 -24.31 -17.74 8.53
N PRO A 332 -23.86 -17.35 7.31
CA PRO A 332 -22.86 -18.13 6.58
C PRO A 332 -21.54 -18.26 7.35
N ASP A 333 -20.79 -19.34 7.11
CA ASP A 333 -19.48 -19.54 7.72
C ASP A 333 -18.39 -18.71 7.02
N GLU A 334 -18.47 -18.59 5.69
CA GLU A 334 -17.45 -17.91 4.89
C GLU A 334 -17.62 -16.37 4.91
N PRO A 335 -16.53 -15.59 5.15
CA PRO A 335 -16.61 -14.12 5.22
C PRO A 335 -17.17 -13.46 3.97
N MET A 336 -16.86 -14.00 2.79
CA MET A 336 -17.38 -13.47 1.51
C MET A 336 -18.89 -13.68 1.38
N GLU A 337 -19.41 -14.81 1.86
CA GLU A 337 -20.84 -15.07 1.86
C GLU A 337 -21.58 -14.22 2.89
N ARG A 338 -20.95 -13.95 4.04
CA ARG A 338 -21.44 -13.01 5.06
C ARG A 338 -21.60 -11.59 4.48
N LEU A 339 -20.61 -11.09 3.75
CA LEU A 339 -20.71 -9.81 3.04
C LEU A 339 -21.85 -9.79 2.01
N GLN A 340 -22.03 -10.88 1.27
CA GLN A 340 -23.15 -11.00 0.33
C GLN A 340 -24.51 -11.08 1.03
N TRP A 341 -24.60 -11.73 2.19
CA TRP A 341 -25.80 -11.73 3.02
C TRP A 341 -26.19 -10.31 3.42
N LEU A 342 -25.24 -9.51 3.92
CA LEU A 342 -25.52 -8.11 4.28
C LEU A 342 -25.93 -7.27 3.06
N TYR A 343 -25.31 -7.48 1.90
CA TYR A 343 -25.74 -6.86 0.65
C TYR A 343 -27.22 -7.16 0.35
N GLN A 344 -27.65 -8.42 0.47
CA GLN A 344 -29.05 -8.80 0.24
C GLN A 344 -29.99 -8.18 1.26
N VAL A 345 -29.61 -8.07 2.54
CA VAL A 345 -30.39 -7.36 3.57
C VAL A 345 -30.60 -5.91 3.18
N VAL A 346 -29.54 -5.16 2.88
CA VAL A 346 -29.64 -3.74 2.55
C VAL A 346 -30.37 -3.53 1.21
N ALA A 347 -30.12 -4.36 0.20
CA ALA A 347 -30.82 -4.29 -1.09
C ALA A 347 -32.34 -4.55 -0.95
N SER A 348 -32.73 -5.44 -0.04
CA SER A 348 -34.14 -5.73 0.26
C SER A 348 -34.81 -4.62 1.07
N ALA A 349 -34.05 -3.98 1.96
CA ALA A 349 -34.52 -2.95 2.90
C ALA A 349 -34.56 -1.52 2.33
N THR A 350 -33.93 -1.30 1.16
CA THR A 350 -33.76 0.03 0.54
C THR A 350 -34.31 0.10 -0.89
N THR A 351 -34.37 1.31 -1.47
CA THR A 351 -34.68 1.49 -2.89
C THR A 351 -33.42 1.26 -3.74
N PRO A 352 -33.53 0.89 -5.03
CA PRO A 352 -32.36 0.62 -5.85
C PRO A 352 -31.48 1.86 -6.06
N ALA A 353 -32.07 3.06 -6.04
CA ALA A 353 -31.30 4.31 -6.10
C ALA A 353 -30.49 4.56 -4.81
N GLN A 354 -30.99 4.13 -3.65
CA GLN A 354 -30.28 4.28 -2.39
C GLN A 354 -29.13 3.28 -2.25
N LEU A 355 -29.19 2.14 -2.94
CA LEU A 355 -28.14 1.12 -2.88
C LEU A 355 -26.79 1.62 -3.42
N ASP A 356 -26.79 2.62 -4.31
CA ASP A 356 -25.57 3.23 -4.85
C ASP A 356 -24.96 4.28 -3.88
N GLU A 357 -25.74 4.80 -2.92
CA GLU A 357 -25.30 5.80 -1.96
C GLU A 357 -24.38 5.24 -0.87
N VAL A 358 -23.53 6.09 -0.29
CA VAL A 358 -22.66 5.73 0.85
C VAL A 358 -23.47 5.54 2.13
N THR A 359 -24.53 6.34 2.31
CA THR A 359 -25.41 6.34 3.47
C THR A 359 -26.86 6.12 3.03
N PRO A 360 -27.25 4.88 2.67
CA PRO A 360 -28.59 4.59 2.18
C PRO A 360 -29.64 4.84 3.27
N SER A 361 -30.81 5.35 2.89
CA SER A 361 -31.98 5.38 3.78
C SER A 361 -32.57 3.97 3.90
N ILE A 362 -32.50 3.39 5.10
CA ILE A 362 -32.95 2.02 5.39
C ILE A 362 -34.25 2.09 6.22
N LEU A 363 -35.32 1.46 5.74
CA LEU A 363 -36.59 1.25 6.46
C LEU A 363 -37.11 2.47 7.26
N LYS A 364 -36.99 3.67 6.68
CA LYS A 364 -37.34 4.93 7.37
C LYS A 364 -38.78 4.93 7.88
N GLY A 365 -38.96 5.18 9.18
CA GLY A 365 -40.28 5.12 9.83
C GLY A 365 -40.80 3.69 10.04
N GLY A 366 -39.89 2.71 10.03
CA GLY A 366 -40.17 1.31 10.35
C GLY A 366 -40.86 0.51 9.25
N ASN A 367 -40.93 1.01 8.02
CA ASN A 367 -41.58 0.31 6.91
C ASN A 367 -40.86 0.62 5.60
N PHE A 368 -41.24 -0.08 4.53
CA PHE A 368 -40.67 0.11 3.21
C PHE A 368 -41.03 1.47 2.60
N PRO A 369 -40.16 2.00 1.71
CA PRO A 369 -40.47 3.14 0.87
C PRO A 369 -41.75 2.93 0.03
N ARG A 370 -42.32 4.03 -0.49
CA ARG A 370 -43.53 3.94 -1.34
C ARG A 370 -43.30 3.02 -2.54
N GLY A 371 -44.31 2.20 -2.87
CA GLY A 371 -44.23 1.14 -3.88
C GLY A 371 -43.64 1.55 -5.23
N ASN A 372 -43.92 2.77 -5.70
CA ASN A 372 -43.40 3.29 -6.98
C ASN A 372 -41.87 3.37 -7.03
N TYR A 373 -41.18 3.42 -5.88
CA TYR A 373 -39.72 3.46 -5.80
C TYR A 373 -39.08 2.07 -5.63
N LEU A 374 -39.88 1.01 -5.49
CA LEU A 374 -39.38 -0.35 -5.26
C LEU A 374 -39.05 -1.11 -6.56
N ALA A 375 -39.25 -0.45 -7.71
CA ALA A 375 -38.89 -0.92 -9.05
C ALA A 375 -39.48 -2.31 -9.39
N GLY A 376 -40.75 -2.54 -9.07
CA GLY A 376 -41.44 -3.80 -9.41
C GLY A 376 -41.18 -4.96 -8.44
N TRP A 377 -40.39 -4.77 -7.37
CA TRP A 377 -40.26 -5.74 -6.27
C TRP A 377 -41.15 -5.34 -5.09
N PRO A 378 -42.29 -6.02 -4.86
CA PRO A 378 -43.28 -5.59 -3.87
C PRO A 378 -42.75 -5.58 -2.43
N ALA A 379 -43.25 -4.65 -1.61
CA ALA A 379 -42.87 -4.53 -0.20
C ALA A 379 -43.23 -5.79 0.60
N GLY A 380 -44.43 -6.35 0.40
CA GLY A 380 -44.94 -7.47 1.19
C GLY A 380 -45.44 -7.10 2.58
N LEU A 381 -45.59 -5.80 2.86
CA LEU A 381 -46.20 -5.24 4.07
C LEU A 381 -47.26 -4.21 3.72
N VAL A 382 -48.29 -4.13 4.55
CA VAL A 382 -49.28 -3.04 4.47
C VAL A 382 -48.65 -1.71 4.84
N THR A 383 -49.09 -0.64 4.18
CA THR A 383 -48.60 0.72 4.48
C THR A 383 -49.27 1.25 5.75
N TRP A 384 -48.54 2.03 6.57
CA TRP A 384 -49.12 2.63 7.78
C TRP A 384 -50.38 3.45 7.52
N SER A 385 -50.48 4.13 6.37
CA SER A 385 -51.63 4.93 5.97
C SER A 385 -52.88 4.11 5.61
N SER A 386 -52.72 2.83 5.26
CA SER A 386 -53.82 1.92 4.92
C SER A 386 -54.55 1.36 6.14
N LEU A 387 -53.90 1.33 7.30
CA LEU A 387 -54.46 0.86 8.57
C LEU A 387 -55.25 1.98 9.27
N LYS A 388 -56.56 2.05 9.01
CA LYS A 388 -57.46 3.13 9.50
C LYS A 388 -58.49 2.69 10.55
N THR A 389 -58.71 1.37 10.72
CA THR A 389 -59.73 0.83 11.64
C THR A 389 -59.37 1.11 13.10
N LYS A 390 -60.36 1.52 13.92
CA LYS A 390 -60.15 1.87 15.33
C LYS A 390 -59.54 0.73 16.14
N ASP A 391 -59.90 -0.52 15.85
CA ASP A 391 -59.43 -1.70 16.58
C ASP A 391 -57.96 -2.05 16.33
N VAL A 392 -57.37 -1.56 15.23
CA VAL A 392 -55.98 -1.85 14.82
C VAL A 392 -55.03 -0.68 15.14
N GLN A 393 -55.55 0.48 15.53
CA GLN A 393 -54.75 1.66 15.88
C GLN A 393 -53.72 1.45 17.00
N PRO A 394 -54.03 0.83 18.15
CA PRO A 394 -53.04 0.64 19.22
C PRO A 394 -51.90 -0.28 18.76
N LEU A 395 -52.26 -1.37 18.06
CA LEU A 395 -51.32 -2.33 17.49
C LEU A 395 -50.43 -1.68 16.41
N LYS A 396 -51.01 -0.83 15.56
CA LYS A 396 -50.26 -0.02 14.59
C LYS A 396 -49.26 0.92 15.28
N GLN A 397 -49.66 1.64 16.32
CA GLN A 397 -48.77 2.57 17.01
C GLN A 397 -47.59 1.85 17.66
N GLN A 398 -47.86 0.71 18.31
CA GLN A 398 -46.82 -0.13 18.92
C GLN A 398 -45.87 -0.70 17.87
N ALA A 399 -46.40 -1.31 16.80
CA ALA A 399 -45.60 -1.89 15.73
C ALA A 399 -44.77 -0.82 14.99
N ALA A 400 -45.35 0.36 14.72
CA ALA A 400 -44.64 1.46 14.08
C ALA A 400 -43.50 1.99 14.95
N ALA A 401 -43.69 2.09 16.27
CA ALA A 401 -42.63 2.50 17.19
C ALA A 401 -41.49 1.48 17.23
N LEU A 402 -41.79 0.19 17.44
CA LEU A 402 -40.79 -0.87 17.50
C LEU A 402 -40.04 -1.06 16.16
N ALA A 403 -40.78 -1.10 15.05
CA ALA A 403 -40.17 -1.23 13.73
C ALA A 403 -39.36 0.01 13.35
N SER A 404 -39.78 1.21 13.75
CA SER A 404 -39.01 2.43 13.50
C SER A 404 -37.73 2.50 14.33
N ASP A 405 -37.77 2.03 15.58
CA ASP A 405 -36.58 1.91 16.42
C ASP A 405 -35.58 0.91 15.83
N ALA A 406 -36.01 -0.31 15.51
CA ALA A 406 -35.15 -1.31 14.90
C ALA A 406 -34.63 -0.87 13.50
N GLY A 407 -35.48 -0.23 12.69
CA GLY A 407 -35.07 0.33 11.40
C GLY A 407 -34.03 1.43 11.53
N GLN A 408 -34.14 2.29 12.54
CA GLN A 408 -33.16 3.34 12.83
C GLN A 408 -31.83 2.73 13.31
N ARG A 409 -31.87 1.77 14.25
CA ARG A 409 -30.67 1.05 14.71
C ARG A 409 -29.95 0.33 13.56
N LEU A 410 -30.70 -0.31 12.67
CA LEU A 410 -30.14 -0.96 11.48
C LEU A 410 -29.43 0.06 10.58
N GLN A 411 -30.07 1.22 10.34
CA GLN A 411 -29.46 2.28 9.56
C GLN A 411 -28.19 2.82 10.22
N ASP A 412 -28.25 3.11 11.52
CA ASP A 412 -27.13 3.66 12.28
C ASP A 412 -25.95 2.69 12.31
N ARG A 413 -26.20 1.39 12.43
CA ARG A 413 -25.15 0.37 12.42
C ARG A 413 -24.42 0.28 11.08
N VAL A 414 -25.17 0.32 9.97
CA VAL A 414 -24.59 0.34 8.61
C VAL A 414 -23.87 1.67 8.34
N HIS A 415 -24.32 2.76 8.95
CA HIS A 415 -23.76 4.10 8.78
C HIS A 415 -22.60 4.41 9.73
N ASP A 416 -22.23 3.48 10.62
CA ASP A 416 -21.16 3.67 11.59
C ASP A 416 -19.83 4.00 10.85
N PRO A 417 -19.22 5.17 11.13
CA PRO A 417 -17.96 5.54 10.49
C PRO A 417 -16.76 4.71 10.95
N ALA A 418 -16.85 3.99 12.08
CA ALA A 418 -15.76 3.15 12.58
C ALA A 418 -15.55 1.90 11.71
N ASP A 419 -16.63 1.21 11.33
CA ASP A 419 -16.58 -0.07 10.61
C ASP A 419 -17.73 -0.27 9.61
N GLY A 420 -18.96 0.11 9.96
CA GLY A 420 -20.18 -0.21 9.22
C GLY A 420 -20.16 0.28 7.77
N ARG A 421 -19.68 1.51 7.52
CA ARG A 421 -19.56 2.05 6.16
C ARG A 421 -18.56 1.29 5.30
N LEU A 422 -17.44 0.88 5.90
CA LEU A 422 -16.40 0.10 5.23
C LEU A 422 -16.96 -1.28 4.89
N VAL A 423 -17.55 -1.98 5.85
CA VAL A 423 -18.16 -3.30 5.63
C VAL A 423 -19.26 -3.22 4.58
N PHE A 424 -20.12 -2.20 4.59
CA PHE A 424 -21.14 -2.03 3.56
C PHE A 424 -20.54 -1.80 2.16
N MET A 425 -19.47 -1.00 2.05
CA MET A 425 -18.75 -0.85 0.78
C MET A 425 -18.19 -2.19 0.31
N LEU A 426 -17.57 -2.97 1.20
CA LEU A 426 -17.06 -4.31 0.92
C LEU A 426 -18.16 -5.28 0.47
N CYS A 427 -19.37 -5.17 1.03
CA CYS A 427 -20.53 -5.95 0.58
C CYS A 427 -20.90 -5.67 -0.88
N LYS A 428 -20.85 -4.41 -1.31
CA LYS A 428 -21.08 -4.04 -2.71
C LYS A 428 -19.99 -4.62 -3.61
N VAL A 429 -18.72 -4.57 -3.18
CA VAL A 429 -17.59 -5.14 -3.93
C VAL A 429 -17.73 -6.65 -4.04
N ALA A 430 -17.96 -7.34 -2.92
CA ALA A 430 -18.17 -8.78 -2.84
C ALA A 430 -19.26 -9.27 -3.81
N TYR A 431 -20.43 -8.62 -3.76
CA TYR A 431 -21.55 -8.98 -4.63
C TYR A 431 -21.30 -8.64 -6.11
N CYS A 432 -20.58 -7.57 -6.41
CA CYS A 432 -20.19 -7.23 -7.79
C CYS A 432 -19.15 -8.19 -8.37
N LEU A 433 -18.17 -8.61 -7.56
CA LEU A 433 -17.08 -9.50 -7.94
C LEU A 433 -17.61 -10.89 -8.26
N ASN A 434 -18.34 -11.51 -7.32
CA ASN A 434 -18.76 -12.89 -7.43
C ASN A 434 -20.03 -13.18 -6.60
N PRO A 435 -21.23 -12.82 -7.08
CA PRO A 435 -22.48 -13.09 -6.37
C PRO A 435 -22.78 -14.59 -6.43
N SER A 436 -22.45 -15.29 -5.34
CA SER A 436 -22.76 -16.70 -5.13
C SER A 436 -24.15 -16.89 -4.54
N ARG A 437 -24.67 -15.88 -3.82
CA ARG A 437 -25.99 -15.92 -3.18
C ARG A 437 -27.09 -15.33 -4.07
N GLN A 438 -28.13 -16.12 -4.34
CA GLN A 438 -29.30 -15.69 -5.10
C GLN A 438 -30.40 -15.09 -4.20
N PHE A 439 -31.24 -14.21 -4.75
CA PHE A 439 -32.45 -13.74 -4.07
C PHE A 439 -33.57 -14.78 -4.26
N LEU A 440 -34.17 -15.27 -3.16
CA LEU A 440 -35.19 -16.33 -3.22
C LEU A 440 -36.61 -15.79 -3.39
N HIS A 441 -36.91 -14.64 -2.77
CA HIS A 441 -38.24 -14.04 -2.78
C HIS A 441 -38.31 -12.81 -3.69
N ARG A 442 -37.72 -12.92 -4.89
CA ARG A 442 -37.71 -11.87 -5.91
C ARG A 442 -37.78 -12.50 -7.31
N GLU A 443 -38.73 -12.05 -8.12
CA GLU A 443 -38.77 -12.39 -9.54
C GLU A 443 -37.64 -11.72 -10.32
N PRO A 444 -37.20 -12.28 -11.46
CA PRO A 444 -36.26 -11.63 -12.36
C PRO A 444 -36.70 -10.20 -12.71
N ASN A 445 -35.78 -9.26 -12.59
CA ASN A 445 -36.03 -7.84 -12.65
C ASN A 445 -34.85 -7.07 -13.24
N GLU A 446 -35.07 -6.43 -14.40
CA GLU A 446 -34.07 -5.65 -15.14
C GLU A 446 -33.40 -4.51 -14.35
N ARG A 447 -34.00 -4.06 -13.23
CA ARG A 447 -33.42 -3.03 -12.36
C ARG A 447 -32.40 -3.56 -11.37
N TYR A 448 -32.52 -4.82 -10.94
CA TYR A 448 -31.64 -5.45 -9.95
C TYR A 448 -30.71 -6.49 -10.57
N ASP A 449 -31.22 -7.24 -11.54
CA ASP A 449 -30.46 -8.28 -12.21
C ASP A 449 -29.54 -7.65 -13.24
N ARG A 450 -28.37 -8.24 -13.34
CA ARG A 450 -27.35 -7.82 -14.30
C ARG A 450 -26.91 -9.02 -15.11
N GLU A 451 -26.94 -8.85 -16.42
CA GLU A 451 -26.44 -9.83 -17.37
C GLU A 451 -24.91 -9.92 -17.24
N LEU A 452 -24.41 -11.15 -17.20
CA LEU A 452 -23.00 -11.42 -16.99
C LEU A 452 -22.24 -11.28 -18.30
N LEU A 453 -21.36 -10.28 -18.37
CA LEU A 453 -20.43 -10.10 -19.47
C LEU A 453 -19.23 -11.04 -19.26
N GLY A 454 -19.23 -12.13 -20.02
CA GLY A 454 -18.16 -13.12 -20.07
C GLY A 454 -16.96 -12.68 -20.93
N LEU A 455 -16.06 -13.61 -21.21
CA LEU A 455 -14.93 -13.37 -22.11
C LEU A 455 -15.36 -13.17 -23.57
N GLU A 456 -16.44 -13.85 -23.96
CA GLU A 456 -17.02 -13.71 -25.29
C GLU A 456 -17.99 -12.53 -25.33
N ILE A 457 -17.76 -11.62 -26.26
CA ILE A 457 -18.67 -10.50 -26.51
C ILE A 457 -19.86 -11.03 -27.31
N ALA A 458 -21.05 -10.96 -26.70
CA ALA A 458 -22.30 -11.34 -27.36
C ALA A 458 -22.50 -10.51 -28.65
N ARG A 459 -22.97 -11.17 -29.71
CA ARG A 459 -23.25 -10.51 -31.00
C ARG A 459 -24.52 -9.67 -30.96
N GLU A 460 -25.41 -9.96 -30.03
CA GLU A 460 -26.65 -9.24 -29.82
C GLU A 460 -26.46 -8.17 -28.72
N PRO A 461 -27.07 -6.99 -28.88
CA PRO A 461 -26.98 -5.96 -27.86
C PRO A 461 -27.66 -6.44 -26.57
N PRO A 462 -27.06 -6.20 -25.39
CA PRO A 462 -27.62 -6.63 -24.11
C PRO A 462 -28.94 -5.92 -23.86
N HIS A 463 -29.93 -6.66 -23.37
CA HIS A 463 -31.25 -6.12 -23.03
C HIS A 463 -31.30 -5.57 -21.59
N MET A 464 -30.42 -6.05 -20.73
CA MET A 464 -30.34 -5.67 -19.31
C MET A 464 -29.05 -4.91 -19.00
N LYS A 465 -28.97 -4.34 -17.79
CA LYS A 465 -27.70 -3.82 -17.29
C LYS A 465 -26.68 -4.94 -17.24
N MET A 466 -25.43 -4.67 -17.61
CA MET A 466 -24.37 -5.67 -17.56
C MET A 466 -23.55 -5.58 -16.26
N ARG A 467 -22.94 -6.70 -15.89
CA ARG A 467 -21.85 -6.77 -14.92
C ARG A 467 -20.71 -7.60 -15.50
N VAL A 468 -19.48 -7.24 -15.14
CA VAL A 468 -18.28 -7.97 -15.58
C VAL A 468 -18.20 -9.28 -14.81
N SER A 469 -18.02 -10.41 -15.51
CA SER A 469 -17.78 -11.71 -14.89
C SER A 469 -16.47 -11.75 -14.10
N ARG A 470 -16.36 -12.66 -13.13
CA ARG A 470 -15.11 -12.85 -12.37
C ARG A 470 -13.93 -13.17 -13.29
N ASP A 471 -14.15 -13.99 -14.31
CA ASP A 471 -13.12 -14.41 -15.26
C ASP A 471 -12.65 -13.22 -16.10
N LEU A 472 -13.59 -12.39 -16.57
CA LEU A 472 -13.25 -11.17 -17.32
C LEU A 472 -12.56 -10.12 -16.44
N GLN A 473 -12.95 -9.98 -15.17
CA GLN A 473 -12.28 -9.04 -14.24
C GLN A 473 -10.81 -9.39 -14.04
N VAL A 474 -10.53 -10.67 -13.79
CA VAL A 474 -9.17 -11.18 -13.64
C VAL A 474 -8.38 -11.03 -14.94
N GLU A 475 -8.96 -11.35 -16.10
CA GLU A 475 -8.25 -11.22 -17.37
C GLU A 475 -7.94 -9.75 -17.71
N VAL A 476 -8.87 -8.83 -17.43
CA VAL A 476 -8.61 -7.39 -17.57
C VAL A 476 -7.49 -6.95 -16.64
N LEU A 477 -7.49 -7.39 -15.38
CA LEU A 477 -6.42 -7.08 -14.43
C LEU A 477 -5.06 -7.59 -14.93
N ASN A 478 -5.01 -8.81 -15.45
CA ASN A 478 -3.79 -9.38 -16.01
C ASN A 478 -3.32 -8.62 -17.26
N ASP A 479 -4.24 -8.30 -18.17
CA ASP A 479 -3.94 -7.50 -19.36
C ASP A 479 -3.38 -6.12 -18.96
N LEU A 480 -3.92 -5.49 -17.90
CA LEU A 480 -3.41 -4.23 -17.38
C LEU A 480 -1.97 -4.38 -16.89
N TYR A 481 -1.62 -5.47 -16.19
CA TYR A 481 -0.23 -5.72 -15.78
C TYR A 481 0.73 -5.92 -16.96
N ILE A 482 0.32 -6.72 -17.96
CA ILE A 482 1.13 -6.99 -19.16
C ILE A 482 1.37 -5.69 -19.93
N VAL A 483 0.32 -4.92 -20.20
CA VAL A 483 0.43 -3.68 -20.98
C VAL A 483 1.17 -2.61 -20.20
N HIS A 484 0.95 -2.49 -18.89
CA HIS A 484 1.72 -1.59 -18.04
C HIS A 484 3.22 -1.91 -18.10
N SER A 485 3.59 -3.19 -17.96
CA SER A 485 4.99 -3.61 -18.02
C SER A 485 5.62 -3.29 -19.38
N GLY A 486 4.90 -3.52 -20.48
CA GLY A 486 5.39 -3.15 -21.82
C GLY A 486 5.53 -1.63 -21.98
N CYS A 487 4.58 -0.84 -21.47
CA CYS A 487 4.68 0.62 -21.47
C CYS A 487 5.86 1.13 -20.63
N GLN A 488 6.20 0.47 -19.52
CA GLN A 488 7.40 0.78 -18.74
C GLN A 488 8.68 0.51 -19.54
N ASP A 489 8.77 -0.60 -20.28
CA ASP A 489 9.94 -0.88 -21.13
C ASP A 489 10.13 0.21 -22.20
N LEU A 490 9.04 0.62 -22.85
CA LEU A 490 9.06 1.73 -23.81
C LEU A 490 9.49 3.04 -23.16
N LEU A 491 8.99 3.34 -21.96
CA LEU A 491 9.37 4.53 -21.22
C LEU A 491 10.86 4.51 -20.82
N ARG A 492 11.38 3.36 -20.37
CA ARG A 492 12.80 3.16 -20.06
C ARG A 492 13.67 3.37 -21.29
N HIS A 493 13.26 2.85 -22.45
CA HIS A 493 14.00 3.04 -23.69
C HIS A 493 14.00 4.52 -24.13
N LEU A 494 12.86 5.23 -24.05
CA LEU A 494 12.79 6.67 -24.34
C LEU A 494 13.65 7.50 -23.39
N LYS A 495 13.63 7.21 -22.09
CA LYS A 495 14.49 7.85 -21.08
C LYS A 495 15.98 7.61 -21.38
N SER A 496 16.35 6.39 -21.78
CA SER A 496 17.71 6.06 -22.18
C SER A 496 18.18 6.87 -23.39
N GLN A 497 17.30 7.16 -24.36
CA GLN A 497 17.64 8.02 -25.50
C GLN A 497 17.91 9.48 -25.09
N GLU A 498 17.28 9.94 -24.00
CA GLU A 498 17.55 11.25 -23.42
C GLU A 498 18.74 11.25 -22.41
N GLU A 499 19.43 10.12 -22.22
CA GLU A 499 20.47 9.92 -21.17
C GLU A 499 20.00 10.32 -19.75
N ALA A 500 18.69 10.21 -19.48
CA ALA A 500 18.05 10.68 -18.26
C ALA A 500 17.44 9.54 -17.42
N HIS A 501 17.38 9.74 -16.10
CA HIS A 501 16.67 8.85 -15.16
C HIS A 501 15.75 9.64 -14.24
N ASP A 502 14.68 9.02 -13.74
CA ASP A 502 13.87 9.58 -12.66
C ASP A 502 14.15 8.90 -11.31
N PHE A 503 13.41 9.32 -10.28
CA PHE A 503 13.56 8.77 -8.93
C PHE A 503 13.14 7.30 -8.86
N ASP A 504 12.16 6.87 -9.65
CA ASP A 504 11.72 5.48 -9.69
C ASP A 504 12.83 4.60 -10.26
N ASP A 505 13.50 5.04 -11.33
CA ASP A 505 14.65 4.33 -11.90
C ASP A 505 15.80 4.18 -10.88
N VAL A 506 16.06 5.20 -10.07
CA VAL A 506 17.05 5.13 -8.97
C VAL A 506 16.63 4.11 -7.92
N GLN A 507 15.37 4.12 -7.49
CA GLN A 507 14.86 3.16 -6.52
C GLN A 507 14.97 1.72 -7.05
N LEU A 508 14.67 1.52 -8.34
CA LEU A 508 14.84 0.22 -8.98
C LEU A 508 16.32 -0.22 -8.96
N MET A 509 17.26 0.64 -9.38
CA MET A 509 18.68 0.31 -9.37
C MET A 509 19.23 0.06 -7.95
N VAL A 510 18.74 0.81 -6.95
CA VAL A 510 19.10 0.56 -5.55
C VAL A 510 18.50 -0.76 -5.06
N GLY A 511 17.29 -1.11 -5.48
CA GLY A 511 16.70 -2.43 -5.20
C GLY A 511 17.54 -3.57 -5.76
N ASP A 512 18.08 -3.41 -6.96
CA ASP A 512 19.00 -4.38 -7.59
C ASP A 512 20.34 -4.45 -6.82
N LEU A 513 20.89 -3.30 -6.41
CA LEU A 513 22.13 -3.20 -5.65
C LEU A 513 22.00 -3.85 -4.26
N LEU A 514 20.85 -3.65 -3.61
CA LEU A 514 20.56 -4.16 -2.27
C LEU A 514 19.97 -5.58 -2.28
N LEU A 515 19.88 -6.22 -3.45
CA LEU A 515 19.30 -7.54 -3.66
C LEU A 515 17.92 -7.64 -3.01
N VAL A 516 17.02 -6.71 -3.33
CA VAL A 516 15.59 -6.76 -2.99
C VAL A 516 14.84 -7.70 -3.94
N ARG A 517 15.41 -7.90 -5.12
CA ARG A 517 14.98 -8.78 -6.19
C ARG A 517 16.20 -9.22 -7.01
N CYS A 518 16.00 -10.08 -8.00
CA CYS A 518 17.07 -10.40 -8.94
C CYS A 518 17.47 -9.17 -9.77
N PRO A 519 18.76 -8.76 -9.79
CA PRO A 519 19.19 -7.61 -10.59
C PRO A 519 18.89 -7.81 -12.08
N ALA A 520 18.40 -6.76 -12.74
CA ALA A 520 17.94 -6.84 -14.13
C ALA A 520 19.06 -7.27 -15.09
N ILE A 521 20.29 -6.81 -14.84
CA ILE A 521 21.49 -7.09 -15.67
C ILE A 521 21.86 -8.58 -15.73
N VAL A 522 21.59 -9.36 -14.68
CA VAL A 522 21.91 -10.81 -14.62
C VAL A 522 20.67 -11.70 -14.72
N ARG A 523 19.47 -11.12 -14.83
CA ARG A 523 18.20 -11.85 -14.77
C ARG A 523 18.07 -12.94 -15.84
N HIS A 524 18.57 -12.68 -17.05
CA HIS A 524 18.55 -13.64 -18.17
C HIS A 524 19.67 -14.68 -18.07
N TRP A 525 20.70 -14.43 -17.27
CA TRP A 525 21.86 -15.30 -17.10
C TRP A 525 21.70 -16.27 -15.93
N TYR A 526 21.03 -15.84 -14.85
CA TYR A 526 20.75 -16.67 -13.69
C TYR A 526 19.71 -17.76 -13.97
N PRO A 527 19.78 -18.93 -13.28
CA PRO A 527 18.78 -19.96 -13.42
C PRO A 527 17.39 -19.43 -13.02
N PRO A 528 16.31 -19.79 -13.74
CA PRO A 528 14.96 -19.29 -13.46
C PRO A 528 14.52 -19.51 -12.00
N GLU A 529 14.85 -20.67 -11.43
CA GLU A 529 14.54 -21.00 -10.04
C GLU A 529 15.24 -20.06 -9.04
N ALA A 530 16.49 -19.69 -9.34
CA ALA A 530 17.25 -18.79 -8.49
C ALA A 530 16.81 -17.33 -8.65
N VAL A 531 16.40 -16.92 -9.86
CA VAL A 531 15.75 -15.62 -10.12
C VAL A 531 14.45 -15.52 -9.31
N GLN A 532 13.62 -16.57 -9.35
CA GLN A 532 12.38 -16.63 -8.58
C GLN A 532 12.66 -16.59 -7.07
N ALA A 533 13.68 -17.30 -6.60
CA ALA A 533 14.09 -17.26 -5.21
C ALA A 533 14.55 -15.87 -4.78
N LEU A 534 15.28 -15.13 -5.62
CA LEU A 534 15.71 -13.75 -5.33
C LEU A 534 14.54 -12.75 -5.34
N ASP A 535 13.57 -12.92 -6.24
CA ASP A 535 12.38 -12.06 -6.31
C ASP A 535 11.42 -12.28 -5.11
N ASP A 536 11.50 -13.45 -4.46
CA ASP A 536 10.70 -13.80 -3.30
C ASP A 536 11.32 -13.32 -1.98
N LEU A 537 11.39 -12.00 -1.79
CA LEU A 537 11.92 -11.36 -0.58
C LEU A 537 11.09 -11.68 0.69
N GLY A 538 9.79 -11.97 0.54
CA GLY A 538 8.84 -12.15 1.66
C GLY A 538 8.44 -10.84 2.35
N ASP A 539 7.81 -10.98 3.53
CA ASP A 539 7.28 -9.88 4.36
C ASP A 539 8.33 -9.27 5.30
N GLU A 540 9.49 -9.92 5.46
CA GLU A 540 10.62 -9.46 6.28
C GLU A 540 11.76 -8.95 5.40
N PRO A 541 11.73 -7.68 4.94
CA PRO A 541 12.72 -7.18 3.98
C PRO A 541 14.17 -7.22 4.49
N TRP A 542 14.38 -7.17 5.82
CA TRP A 542 15.69 -7.28 6.44
C TRP A 542 16.31 -8.70 6.36
N SER A 543 15.51 -9.73 6.05
CA SER A 543 15.98 -11.11 5.98
C SER A 543 16.80 -11.39 4.72
N ASP A 544 17.85 -12.21 4.86
CA ASP A 544 18.69 -12.68 3.76
C ASP A 544 18.27 -14.07 3.25
N GLU A 545 17.14 -14.59 3.72
CA GLU A 545 16.74 -15.96 3.42
C GLU A 545 16.59 -16.22 1.92
N HIS A 546 15.97 -15.30 1.20
CA HIS A 546 15.83 -15.39 -0.24
C HIS A 546 17.19 -15.47 -0.97
N ILE A 547 18.22 -14.74 -0.49
CA ILE A 547 19.59 -14.79 -1.05
C ILE A 547 20.22 -16.15 -0.77
N ARG A 548 20.07 -16.68 0.45
CA ARG A 548 20.62 -17.98 0.83
C ARG A 548 20.00 -19.11 0.03
N ARG A 549 18.68 -19.06 -0.20
CA ARG A 549 17.97 -20.00 -1.08
C ARG A 549 18.51 -19.92 -2.51
N ALA A 550 18.64 -18.72 -3.07
CA ALA A 550 19.19 -18.52 -4.41
C ALA A 550 20.64 -19.03 -4.54
N LEU A 551 21.50 -18.75 -3.56
CA LEU A 551 22.87 -19.28 -3.50
C LEU A 551 22.90 -20.82 -3.44
N THR A 552 21.93 -21.44 -2.75
CA THR A 552 21.82 -22.90 -2.67
C THR A 552 21.43 -23.51 -4.02
N LEU A 553 20.48 -22.88 -4.71
CA LEU A 553 20.04 -23.30 -6.05
C LEU A 553 21.15 -23.15 -7.11
N MET A 554 22.10 -22.23 -6.92
CA MET A 554 23.22 -22.00 -7.83
C MET A 554 24.47 -22.85 -7.56
N GLN A 555 24.47 -23.77 -6.59
CA GLN A 555 25.68 -24.54 -6.24
C GLN A 555 26.27 -25.37 -7.39
N GLY A 556 25.47 -25.73 -8.38
CA GLY A 556 25.93 -26.43 -9.60
C GLY A 556 26.55 -25.53 -10.66
N GLU A 557 26.52 -24.20 -10.49
CA GLU A 557 26.95 -23.21 -11.47
C GLU A 557 27.96 -22.21 -10.88
N GLU A 558 29.24 -22.60 -10.85
CA GLU A 558 30.31 -21.91 -10.11
C GLU A 558 30.45 -20.41 -10.44
N GLU A 559 30.38 -20.03 -11.72
CA GLU A 559 30.49 -18.63 -12.15
C GLU A 559 29.32 -17.76 -11.63
N LYS A 560 28.09 -18.28 -11.71
CA LYS A 560 26.87 -17.58 -11.28
C LYS A 560 26.83 -17.47 -9.75
N TYR A 561 27.21 -18.56 -9.08
CA TYR A 561 27.36 -18.60 -7.62
C TYR A 561 28.36 -17.55 -7.12
N LEU A 562 29.53 -17.47 -7.76
CA LEU A 562 30.57 -16.51 -7.39
C LEU A 562 30.11 -15.07 -7.64
N ASP A 563 29.38 -14.81 -8.72
CA ASP A 563 28.81 -13.49 -8.99
C ASP A 563 27.82 -13.05 -7.90
N LEU A 564 26.85 -13.92 -7.56
CA LEU A 564 25.88 -13.64 -6.50
C LEU A 564 26.56 -13.46 -5.13
N GLN A 565 27.61 -14.24 -4.83
CA GLN A 565 28.42 -14.05 -3.63
C GLN A 565 29.09 -12.67 -3.59
N ARG A 566 29.65 -12.18 -4.70
CA ARG A 566 30.26 -10.84 -4.77
C ARG A 566 29.22 -9.75 -4.51
N ARG A 567 28.04 -9.85 -5.13
CA ARG A 567 26.91 -8.92 -4.91
C ARG A 567 26.45 -8.95 -3.46
N TYR A 568 26.35 -10.14 -2.87
CA TYR A 568 25.97 -10.29 -1.46
C TYR A 568 27.03 -9.72 -0.50
N ALA A 569 28.32 -9.86 -0.84
CA ALA A 569 29.40 -9.23 -0.08
C ALA A 569 29.33 -7.69 -0.16
N LEU A 570 29.01 -7.13 -1.33
CA LEU A 570 28.80 -5.69 -1.49
C LEU A 570 27.62 -5.18 -0.65
N LEU A 571 26.48 -5.89 -0.66
CA LEU A 571 25.35 -5.58 0.23
C LEU A 571 25.79 -5.51 1.70
N LYS A 572 26.57 -6.49 2.18
CA LYS A 572 27.09 -6.50 3.56
C LYS A 572 27.99 -5.29 3.86
N GLN A 573 28.80 -4.86 2.88
CA GLN A 573 29.64 -3.67 3.03
C GLN A 573 28.80 -2.40 3.13
N ILE A 574 27.76 -2.25 2.31
CA ILE A 574 26.83 -1.12 2.36
C ILE A 574 26.12 -1.08 3.73
N ARG A 575 25.60 -2.22 4.20
CA ARG A 575 24.97 -2.35 5.53
C ARG A 575 25.90 -1.94 6.67
N ALA A 576 27.15 -2.37 6.63
CA ALA A 576 28.11 -2.06 7.69
C ALA A 576 28.41 -0.55 7.78
N ARG A 577 28.26 0.20 6.68
CA ARG A 577 28.48 1.65 6.63
C ARG A 577 27.45 2.42 7.46
N TYR A 578 26.19 1.99 7.47
CA TYR A 578 25.08 2.73 8.10
C TYR A 578 24.57 1.98 9.33
N ARG A 579 24.68 2.60 10.51
CA ARG A 579 24.45 1.93 11.80
C ARG A 579 23.27 2.47 12.59
N ALA A 580 22.76 3.64 12.22
CA ALA A 580 21.58 4.24 12.83
C ALA A 580 20.81 5.05 11.79
N PHE A 581 19.48 4.97 11.86
CA PHE A 581 18.55 5.72 11.02
C PHE A 581 17.66 6.59 11.90
N ILE A 582 17.50 7.84 11.50
CA ILE A 582 16.54 8.79 12.07
C ILE A 582 15.68 9.30 10.93
N ILE A 583 14.41 8.91 10.89
CA ILE A 583 13.51 9.23 9.78
C ILE A 583 12.43 10.17 10.30
N ASP A 584 12.33 11.34 9.67
CA ASP A 584 11.21 12.25 9.86
C ASP A 584 10.05 11.86 8.95
N GLU A 585 8.82 12.03 9.43
CA GLU A 585 7.58 11.73 8.69
C GLU A 585 7.56 10.31 8.08
N TYR A 586 7.89 9.31 8.90
CA TYR A 586 7.93 7.91 8.45
C TYR A 586 6.59 7.43 7.85
N GLN A 587 5.46 7.98 8.31
CA GLN A 587 4.14 7.65 7.76
C GLN A 587 3.95 8.04 6.29
N ASP A 588 4.75 8.99 5.78
CA ASP A 588 4.72 9.41 4.37
C ASP A 588 5.70 8.59 3.51
N THR A 589 6.39 7.61 4.10
CA THR A 589 7.33 6.72 3.40
C THR A 589 6.54 5.65 2.66
N ASN A 590 6.75 5.54 1.34
CA ASN A 590 6.07 4.50 0.55
C ASN A 590 6.60 3.09 0.93
N PRO A 591 5.86 2.01 0.61
CA PRO A 591 6.28 0.64 0.94
C PRO A 591 7.64 0.25 0.35
N GLU A 592 7.98 0.73 -0.85
CA GLU A 592 9.26 0.43 -1.49
C GLU A 592 10.43 1.05 -0.75
N HIS A 593 10.34 2.33 -0.41
CA HIS A 593 11.29 3.05 0.42
C HIS A 593 11.51 2.34 1.75
N ALA A 594 10.43 1.91 2.42
CA ALA A 594 10.54 1.15 3.66
C ALA A 594 11.31 -0.16 3.46
N ARG A 595 11.09 -0.87 2.34
CA ARG A 595 11.87 -2.06 1.98
C ARG A 595 13.33 -1.75 1.74
N LEU A 596 13.64 -0.74 0.92
CA LEU A 596 15.01 -0.34 0.60
C LEU A 596 15.78 0.05 1.87
N LEU A 597 15.17 0.81 2.77
CA LEU A 597 15.79 1.22 4.03
C LEU A 597 15.93 0.09 5.05
N SER A 598 15.11 -0.96 4.93
CA SER A 598 15.19 -2.15 5.79
C SER A 598 16.26 -3.13 5.33
N ARG A 599 16.74 -3.01 4.08
CA ARG A 599 17.88 -3.79 3.58
C ARG A 599 19.16 -3.23 4.12
#